data_AF-A0A183FZW7-F1
#
_entry.id   AF-A0A183FZW7-F1
#
_cell.length_a   1.000
_cell.length_b   1.000
_cell.length_c   1.000
_cell.angle_alpha   90.00
_cell.angle_beta   90.00
_cell.angle_gamma   90.00
#
_symmetry.space_group_name_H-M   'P 1'
#
loop_
_entity.id
_entity.type
_entity.pdbx_description
1 polymer ?
#
loop_
_entity_poly.entity_id
_entity_poly.type
_entity_poly.pdbx_seq_one_letter_code
_entity_poly.pdbx_strand_id
1 'polypeptide(L)'
;LPGLESPFLKYGVDLGFWGHMHYYERFYPVANKKYWNSPNCYHNAVAPTYVLTGSARKEVGSIQVITQASKETTSRINQYGYTIMTVANSTHIHLEQISIDKDEAVVDEFWLSKDAGFVATEEMRSVVNS
;
A
#
# COMPACT_ATOMS: atom_id res chain seq x y z
N LEU A 1 1.02 -11.97 7.05
CA LEU A 1 1.23 -12.47 8.43
C LEU A 1 -0.13 -12.74 9.05
N PRO A 2 -0.47 -13.98 9.43
CA PRO A 2 -1.72 -14.24 10.13
C PRO A 2 -1.72 -13.51 11.49
N GLY A 3 -2.84 -12.87 11.84
CA GLY A 3 -3.07 -12.30 13.18
C GLY A 3 -2.88 -10.79 13.36
N LEU A 4 -2.32 -10.06 12.37
CA LEU A 4 -2.14 -8.60 12.49
C LEU A 4 -3.35 -7.77 12.03
N GLU A 5 -4.26 -8.36 11.26
CA GLU A 5 -5.40 -7.64 10.71
C GLU A 5 -6.31 -7.08 11.81
N SER A 6 -6.72 -7.91 12.79
CA SER A 6 -7.58 -7.46 13.90
C SER A 6 -7.02 -6.25 14.67
N PRO A 7 -5.75 -6.23 15.15
CA PRO A 7 -5.21 -5.05 15.81
C PRO A 7 -5.06 -3.86 14.86
N PHE A 8 -4.72 -4.06 13.58
CA PHE A 8 -4.60 -2.94 12.62
C PHE A 8 -5.94 -2.25 12.40
N LEU A 9 -7.00 -3.05 12.28
CA LEU A 9 -8.36 -2.57 12.14
C LEU A 9 -8.88 -1.89 13.41
N LYS A 10 -8.53 -2.41 14.59
CA LYS A 10 -8.94 -1.86 15.89
C LYS A 10 -8.29 -0.50 16.18
N TYR A 11 -7.02 -0.33 15.83
CA TYR A 11 -6.26 0.89 16.10
C TYR A 11 -6.21 1.86 14.92
N GLY A 12 -6.97 1.59 13.85
CA GLY A 12 -7.09 2.51 12.71
C GLY A 12 -5.78 2.72 11.96
N VAL A 13 -4.98 1.66 11.79
CA VAL A 13 -3.73 1.71 11.03
C VAL A 13 -4.04 2.09 9.57
N ASP A 14 -3.35 3.11 9.09
CA ASP A 14 -3.55 3.66 7.74
C ASP A 14 -2.71 2.96 6.67
N LEU A 15 -1.48 2.66 7.04
CA LEU A 15 -0.46 2.19 6.13
C LEU A 15 0.42 1.18 6.86
N GLY A 16 0.76 0.10 6.18
CA GLY A 16 1.84 -0.78 6.60
C GLY A 16 2.85 -1.01 5.48
N PHE A 17 4.04 -1.40 5.89
CA PHE A 17 5.13 -1.74 4.98
C PHE A 17 5.58 -3.19 5.16
N TRP A 18 5.84 -3.86 4.05
CA TRP A 18 6.41 -5.21 4.00
C TRP A 18 7.61 -5.24 3.07
N GLY A 19 8.55 -6.15 3.37
CA GLY A 19 9.63 -6.51 2.46
C GLY A 19 9.50 -7.97 2.04
N HIS A 20 10.62 -8.69 2.09
CA HIS A 20 10.75 -10.12 1.78
C HIS A 20 10.58 -10.49 0.31
N MET A 21 9.50 -10.05 -0.35
CA MET A 21 9.34 -10.24 -1.80
C MET A 21 10.17 -9.21 -2.56
N HIS A 22 10.92 -9.64 -3.56
CA HIS A 22 11.88 -8.79 -4.27
C HIS A 22 11.23 -7.95 -5.39
N TYR A 23 10.15 -7.24 -5.08
CA TYR A 23 9.49 -6.29 -5.97
C TYR A 23 8.84 -5.16 -5.15
N TYR A 24 8.37 -4.13 -5.84
CA TYR A 24 7.44 -3.17 -5.27
C TYR A 24 6.00 -3.57 -5.59
N GLU A 25 5.10 -3.46 -4.60
CA GLU A 25 3.67 -3.64 -4.82
C GLU A 25 2.84 -2.75 -3.88
N ARG A 26 1.90 -2.02 -4.45
CA ARG A 26 0.87 -1.29 -3.72
C ARG A 26 -0.47 -1.98 -3.86
N PHE A 27 -1.11 -2.22 -2.72
CA PHE A 27 -2.46 -2.73 -2.64
C PHE A 27 -3.45 -1.57 -2.48
N TYR A 28 -4.69 -1.80 -2.91
CA TYR A 28 -5.84 -1.03 -2.41
C TYR A 28 -5.94 -1.14 -0.88
N PRO A 29 -6.75 -0.31 -0.20
CA PRO A 29 -7.19 -0.61 1.16
C PRO A 29 -7.77 -2.03 1.22
N VAL A 30 -7.27 -2.89 2.12
CA VAL A 30 -7.71 -4.30 2.24
C VAL A 30 -8.03 -4.67 3.68
N ALA A 31 -9.17 -5.33 3.88
CA ALA A 31 -9.56 -5.94 5.15
C ALA A 31 -10.55 -7.08 4.91
N ASN A 32 -10.44 -8.18 5.66
CA ASN A 32 -11.37 -9.31 5.63
C ASN A 32 -11.59 -9.88 4.21
N LYS A 33 -10.51 -9.97 3.41
CA LYS A 33 -10.55 -10.37 1.98
C LYS A 33 -11.39 -9.48 1.07
N LYS A 34 -11.78 -8.29 1.54
CA LYS A 34 -12.42 -7.24 0.76
C LYS A 34 -11.40 -6.15 0.49
N TYR A 35 -11.52 -5.51 -0.67
CA TYR A 35 -10.69 -4.38 -1.05
C TYR A 35 -11.56 -3.23 -1.58
N TRP A 36 -11.12 -2.00 -1.37
CA TRP A 36 -11.83 -0.79 -1.81
C TRP A 36 -11.07 -0.15 -2.97
N ASN A 37 -11.61 -0.22 -4.18
CA ASN A 37 -10.93 0.22 -5.41
C ASN A 37 -11.58 1.42 -6.11
N SER A 38 -12.34 2.25 -5.36
CA SER A 38 -12.85 3.50 -5.92
C SER A 38 -11.68 4.44 -6.28
N PRO A 39 -11.85 5.38 -7.24
CA PRO A 39 -10.77 6.29 -7.63
C PRO A 39 -10.16 7.10 -6.46
N ASN A 40 -10.92 7.36 -5.40
CA ASN A 40 -10.48 8.08 -4.20
C ASN A 40 -10.37 7.17 -2.96
N CYS A 41 -10.10 5.88 -3.14
CA CYS A 41 -10.09 4.89 -2.05
C CYS A 41 -9.04 5.15 -0.96
N TYR A 42 -8.01 5.95 -1.24
CA TYR A 42 -6.96 6.33 -0.30
C TYR A 42 -7.31 7.54 0.58
N HIS A 43 -8.43 8.23 0.29
CA HIS A 43 -8.99 9.25 1.16
C HIS A 43 -10.03 8.64 2.10
N ASN A 44 -9.90 8.90 3.41
CA ASN A 44 -10.77 8.32 4.44
C ASN A 44 -10.90 6.79 4.29
N ALA A 45 -9.77 6.13 3.99
CA ALA A 45 -9.74 4.69 3.78
C ALA A 45 -10.28 3.97 5.01
N VAL A 46 -11.23 3.06 4.81
CA VAL A 46 -11.86 2.30 5.91
C VAL A 46 -11.00 1.10 6.33
N ALA A 47 -9.98 0.77 5.56
CA ALA A 47 -9.05 -0.32 5.80
C ALA A 47 -7.60 0.15 5.56
N PRO A 48 -6.60 -0.52 6.16
CA PRO A 48 -5.20 -0.18 5.93
C PRO A 48 -4.82 -0.38 4.46
N THR A 49 -3.96 0.50 3.96
CA THR A 49 -3.25 0.31 2.70
C THR A 49 -1.96 -0.47 2.98
N TYR A 50 -1.65 -1.43 2.12
CA TYR A 50 -0.44 -2.24 2.25
C TYR A 50 0.54 -1.87 1.13
N VAL A 51 1.81 -1.64 1.50
CA VAL A 51 2.89 -1.39 0.52
C VAL A 51 4.01 -2.39 0.75
N LEU A 52 4.32 -3.16 -0.28
CA LEU A 52 5.49 -4.01 -0.34
C LEU A 52 6.62 -3.23 -1.02
N THR A 53 7.72 -3.02 -0.30
CA THR A 53 8.91 -2.31 -0.76
C THR A 53 10.15 -3.18 -0.49
N GLY A 54 10.19 -4.35 -1.12
CA GLY A 54 11.21 -5.37 -0.89
C GLY A 54 12.27 -5.46 -2.00
N SER A 55 12.20 -4.58 -2.99
CA SER A 55 13.17 -4.49 -4.10
C SER A 55 14.42 -3.68 -3.78
N ALA A 56 14.93 -3.79 -2.55
CA ALA A 56 16.26 -3.32 -2.23
C ALA A 56 17.28 -4.23 -2.95
N ARG A 57 18.22 -3.62 -3.68
CA ARG A 57 19.21 -4.30 -4.53
C ARG A 57 19.80 -5.55 -3.87
N LYS A 58 19.73 -6.69 -4.56
CA LYS A 58 20.36 -7.95 -4.13
C LYS A 58 21.66 -8.19 -4.90
N GLU A 59 22.70 -8.69 -4.23
CA GLU A 59 23.84 -9.30 -4.92
C GLU A 59 23.44 -10.65 -5.52
N VAL A 60 23.53 -10.73 -6.84
CA VAL A 60 23.43 -11.91 -7.73
C VAL A 60 22.11 -12.69 -7.65
N GLY A 61 21.24 -12.43 -8.64
CA GLY A 61 20.03 -13.21 -8.93
C GLY A 61 18.98 -12.36 -9.64
N SER A 62 18.28 -12.93 -10.63
CA SER A 62 17.17 -12.25 -11.30
C SER A 62 16.04 -11.94 -10.31
N ILE A 63 15.40 -10.77 -10.47
CA ILE A 63 14.09 -10.52 -9.85
C ILE A 63 13.17 -11.64 -10.34
N GLN A 64 12.59 -12.41 -9.42
CA GLN A 64 11.56 -13.37 -9.80
C GLN A 64 10.38 -12.59 -10.37
N VAL A 65 10.14 -12.73 -11.67
CA VAL A 65 9.01 -12.09 -12.34
C VAL A 65 7.74 -12.82 -11.92
N ILE A 66 7.08 -12.32 -10.88
CA ILE A 66 5.73 -12.79 -10.53
C ILE A 66 4.74 -11.99 -11.39
N THR A 67 4.33 -12.58 -12.50
CA THR A 67 3.47 -11.95 -13.51
C THR A 67 2.01 -11.81 -13.08
N GLN A 68 1.54 -12.67 -12.18
CA GLN A 68 0.15 -12.63 -11.72
C GLN A 68 0.02 -11.79 -10.45
N ALA A 69 -0.53 -10.59 -10.61
CA ALA A 69 -0.97 -9.76 -9.50
C ALA A 69 -2.34 -10.22 -8.99
N SER A 70 -2.59 -10.00 -7.71
CA SER A 70 -3.89 -10.24 -7.08
C SER A 70 -4.89 -9.15 -7.47
N LYS A 71 -6.20 -9.34 -7.26
CA LYS A 71 -7.23 -8.37 -7.68
C LYS A 71 -7.15 -7.06 -6.88
N GLU A 72 -6.63 -7.17 -5.67
CA GLU A 72 -6.40 -6.10 -4.71
C GLU A 72 -5.12 -5.29 -5.01
N THR A 73 -4.33 -5.69 -6.01
CA THR A 73 -3.12 -4.97 -6.43
C THR A 73 -3.50 -3.75 -7.27
N THR A 74 -2.98 -2.57 -6.92
CA THR A 74 -3.09 -1.36 -7.74
C THR A 74 -1.87 -1.17 -8.65
N SER A 75 -0.66 -1.37 -8.10
CA SER A 75 0.59 -1.21 -8.84
C SER A 75 1.58 -2.29 -8.42
N ARG A 76 2.29 -2.90 -9.38
CA ARG A 76 3.40 -3.83 -9.12
C ARG A 76 4.54 -3.52 -10.07
N ILE A 77 5.74 -3.35 -9.52
CA ILE A 77 6.92 -2.95 -10.26
C ILE A 77 8.08 -3.89 -9.91
N ASN A 78 8.60 -4.56 -10.95
CA ASN A 78 9.76 -5.45 -10.86
C ASN A 78 11.05 -4.69 -11.20
N GLN A 79 11.36 -3.65 -10.44
CA GLN A 79 12.57 -2.85 -10.55
C GLN A 79 13.17 -2.65 -9.17
N TYR A 80 14.50 -2.52 -9.12
CA TYR A 80 15.17 -2.11 -7.90
C TYR A 80 14.82 -0.66 -7.58
N GLY A 81 14.69 -0.39 -6.28
CA GLY A 81 14.23 0.92 -5.85
C GLY A 81 14.04 1.03 -4.35
N TYR A 82 13.47 2.15 -3.96
CA TYR A 82 13.11 2.45 -2.57
C TYR A 82 11.87 3.37 -2.55
N THR A 83 11.18 3.37 -1.41
CA THR A 83 10.00 4.21 -1.20
C THR A 83 10.38 5.43 -0.35
N ILE A 84 9.98 6.62 -0.78
CA ILE A 84 10.01 7.84 0.02
C ILE A 84 8.62 8.05 0.60
N MET A 85 8.53 8.26 1.91
CA MET A 85 7.30 8.63 2.60
C MET A 85 7.45 10.04 3.18
N THR A 86 6.57 10.95 2.78
CA THR A 86 6.53 12.32 3.29
C THR A 86 5.24 12.52 4.08
N VAL A 87 5.36 12.73 5.39
CA VAL A 87 4.23 13.17 6.22
C VAL A 87 4.06 14.67 6.05
N ALA A 88 3.14 15.08 5.18
CA ALA A 88 2.97 16.48 4.82
C ALA A 88 2.32 17.29 5.95
N ASN A 89 1.36 16.69 6.65
CA ASN A 89 0.67 17.27 7.81
C ASN A 89 -0.09 16.18 8.59
N SER A 90 -0.95 16.57 9.53
CA SER A 90 -1.73 15.65 10.37
C SER A 90 -2.77 14.82 9.60
N THR A 91 -3.04 15.13 8.34
CA THR A 91 -4.07 14.47 7.53
C THR A 91 -3.58 13.91 6.21
N HIS A 92 -2.35 14.19 5.78
CA HIS A 92 -1.83 13.80 4.47
C HIS A 92 -0.45 13.16 4.54
N ILE A 93 -0.32 12.00 3.91
CA ILE A 93 0.94 11.31 3.70
C ILE A 93 1.11 11.08 2.19
N HIS A 94 2.27 11.45 1.67
CA HIS A 94 2.69 11.18 0.30
C HIS A 94 3.63 9.99 0.25
N LEU A 95 3.45 9.14 -0.75
CA LEU A 95 4.37 8.04 -1.03
C LEU A 95 4.81 8.05 -2.48
N GLU A 96 6.12 7.92 -2.68
CA GLU A 96 6.76 7.82 -3.99
C GLU A 96 7.63 6.57 -4.02
N GLN A 97 7.43 5.71 -5.01
CA GLN A 97 8.37 4.63 -5.31
C GLN A 97 9.38 5.14 -6.34
N ILE A 98 10.64 5.14 -5.95
CA ILE A 98 11.77 5.52 -6.81
C ILE A 98 12.37 4.27 -7.41
N SER A 99 12.68 4.30 -8.71
CA SER A 99 13.35 3.22 -9.42
C SER A 99 14.80 3.60 -9.73
N ILE A 100 15.75 2.84 -9.19
CA ILE A 100 17.18 3.03 -9.51
C ILE A 100 17.53 2.47 -10.89
N ASP A 101 16.70 1.55 -11.42
CA ASP A 101 16.86 1.02 -12.78
C ASP A 101 16.45 2.04 -13.85
N LYS A 102 15.76 3.11 -13.45
CA LYS A 102 15.26 4.19 -14.31
C LYS A 102 15.79 5.56 -13.90
N ASP A 103 17.07 5.64 -13.56
CA ASP A 103 17.75 6.91 -13.27
C ASP A 103 17.03 7.74 -12.18
N GLU A 104 16.66 7.05 -11.09
CA GLU A 104 15.92 7.60 -9.94
C GLU A 104 14.53 8.20 -10.29
N ALA A 105 13.89 7.73 -11.36
CA ALA A 105 12.53 8.13 -11.70
C ALA A 105 11.50 7.64 -10.67
N VAL A 106 10.49 8.49 -10.42
CA VAL A 106 9.25 8.10 -9.73
C VAL A 106 8.46 7.16 -10.64
N VAL A 107 8.17 5.95 -10.17
CA VAL A 107 7.50 4.89 -10.94
C VAL A 107 6.13 4.50 -10.39
N ASP A 108 5.83 4.89 -9.15
CA ASP A 108 4.48 4.90 -8.58
C ASP A 108 4.39 6.02 -7.54
N GLU A 109 3.22 6.63 -7.41
CA GLU A 109 2.99 7.76 -6.51
C GLU A 109 1.53 7.72 -6.02
N PHE A 110 1.31 8.01 -4.73
CA PHE A 110 -0.03 8.19 -4.20
C PHE A 110 -0.08 9.00 -2.91
N TRP A 111 -1.25 9.59 -2.65
CA TRP A 111 -1.59 10.25 -1.40
C TRP A 111 -2.53 9.38 -0.56
N LEU A 112 -2.21 9.23 0.72
CA LEU A 112 -3.17 8.87 1.75
C LEU A 112 -3.66 10.16 2.40
N SER A 113 -4.97 10.31 2.53
CA SER A 113 -5.54 11.49 3.17
C SER A 113 -6.72 11.16 4.07
N LYS A 114 -6.96 12.02 5.06
CA LYS A 114 -8.10 11.93 5.98
C LYS A 114 -8.73 13.27 6.26
N ASP A 115 -10.02 13.28 6.53
CA ASP A 115 -10.65 14.40 7.21
C ASP A 115 -10.21 14.44 8.68
N ALA A 116 -10.12 15.65 9.24
CA ALA A 116 -9.77 15.81 10.64
C ALA A 116 -10.80 15.10 11.54
N GLY A 117 -10.32 14.19 12.40
CA GLY A 117 -11.18 13.41 13.29
C GLY A 117 -11.86 12.19 12.62
N PHE A 118 -11.53 11.86 11.37
CA PHE A 118 -12.01 10.65 10.74
C PHE A 118 -11.53 9.39 11.49
N VAL A 119 -12.47 8.50 11.80
CA VAL A 119 -12.22 7.20 12.41
C VAL A 119 -12.98 6.14 11.62
N ALA A 120 -12.25 5.19 11.03
CA ALA A 120 -12.85 4.07 10.32
C ALA A 120 -13.56 3.13 11.31
N THR A 121 -14.83 2.83 11.06
CA THR A 121 -15.64 1.94 11.92
C THR A 121 -15.87 0.58 11.26
N GLU A 122 -16.32 -0.40 12.05
CA GLU A 122 -16.69 -1.72 11.52
C GLU A 122 -17.92 -1.62 10.59
N GLU A 123 -18.87 -0.75 10.91
CA GLU A 123 -20.07 -0.52 10.08
C GLU A 123 -19.67 -0.05 8.69
N MET A 124 -18.74 0.90 8.58
CA MET A 124 -18.23 1.39 7.29
C MET A 124 -17.62 0.27 6.44
N ARG A 125 -16.99 -0.73 7.07
CA ARG A 125 -16.42 -1.90 6.37
C ARG A 125 -17.46 -2.95 5.98
N SER A 126 -18.63 -2.94 6.61
CA SER A 126 -19.69 -3.91 6.32
C SER A 126 -20.44 -3.59 5.02
N VAL A 127 -20.42 -2.32 4.57
CA VAL A 127 -21.19 -1.79 3.42
C VAL A 127 -20.62 -2.17 2.04
N VAL A 128 -19.66 -3.09 1.94
CA VAL A 128 -19.18 -3.58 0.64
C VAL A 128 -20.24 -4.52 0.04
N ASN A 129 -21.15 -3.95 -0.75
CA ASN A 129 -22.05 -4.70 -1.63
C ASN A 129 -21.28 -5.29 -2.81
N SER A 130 -21.63 -6.56 -3.07
CA SER A 130 -21.38 -7.45 -4.21
C SER A 130 -20.85 -6.85 -5.51
#